data_AF-A0A524LSL7-F1
#
_entry.id   AF-A0A524LSL7-F1
#
_cell.length_a   1.000
_cell.length_b   1.000
_cell.length_c   1.000
_cell.angle_alpha   90.00
_cell.angle_beta   90.00
_cell.angle_gamma   90.00
#
_symmetry.space_group_name_H-M   'P 1'
#
loop_
_entity.id
_entity.type
_entity.pdbx_description
1 polymer ?
#
loop_
_entity_poly.entity_id
_entity_poly.type
_entity_poly.pdbx_seq_one_letter_code
_entity_poly.pdbx_strand_id
1 'polypeptide(L)'
;MLPLKISIALFPVLIFLFTLMMFDSFKLIRLKTVLRTIVGGGIVALVCFALNRWLISYYQIEFVTYSRYMAPVIEELIKAALIIVLIRSSNIGFMVDAAILGFAVGAGFAIIENIYHLQARTDLNLFIWILRGLGTAVMHGATTAIFAVISKYVVDRYTSLNLIFFVPGLLVA
;
A
#
# COMPACT_ATOMS: atom_id res chain seq x y z
N MET A 1 0.34 11.76 25.50
CA MET A 1 0.70 12.30 24.16
C MET A 1 0.83 11.22 23.08
N LEU A 2 1.23 9.98 23.39
CA LEU A 2 1.27 8.87 22.41
C LEU A 2 -0.06 8.54 21.72
N PRO A 3 -1.23 8.44 22.42
CA PRO A 3 -2.50 8.15 21.74
C PRO A 3 -2.93 9.25 20.77
N LEU A 4 -2.61 10.52 21.07
CA LEU A 4 -2.87 11.65 20.17
C LEU A 4 -2.04 11.55 18.89
N LYS A 5 -0.74 11.17 19.00
CA LYS A 5 0.13 10.98 17.82
C LYS A 5 -0.34 9.81 16.94
N ILE A 6 -0.80 8.72 17.54
CA ILE A 6 -1.38 7.57 16.82
C ILE A 6 -2.63 8.01 16.05
N SER A 7 -3.58 8.68 16.71
CA SER A 7 -4.79 9.16 16.04
C SER A 7 -4.46 10.08 14.87
N ILE A 8 -3.54 11.03 15.05
CA ILE A 8 -3.15 11.99 14.01
C ILE A 8 -2.45 11.30 12.82
N ALA A 9 -1.65 10.27 13.07
CA ALA A 9 -0.96 9.54 12.01
C ALA A 9 -1.89 8.62 11.21
N LEU A 10 -2.97 8.10 11.82
CA LEU A 10 -3.86 7.11 11.20
C LEU A 10 -5.12 7.71 10.60
N PHE A 11 -5.64 8.80 11.19
CA PHE A 11 -6.91 9.40 10.80
C PHE A 11 -6.95 9.90 9.34
N PRO A 12 -5.89 10.55 8.80
CA PRO A 12 -5.89 10.99 7.40
C PRO A 12 -6.04 9.84 6.41
N VAL A 13 -5.38 8.70 6.68
CA VAL A 13 -5.41 7.49 5.85
C VAL A 13 -6.82 6.93 5.75
N LEU A 14 -7.46 6.80 6.91
CA LEU A 14 -8.79 6.23 7.02
C LEU A 14 -9.85 7.14 6.42
N ILE A 15 -9.74 8.46 6.61
CA ILE A 15 -10.62 9.43 5.96
C ILE A 15 -10.48 9.32 4.45
N PHE A 16 -9.26 9.34 3.92
CA PHE A 16 -9.07 9.34 2.47
C PHE A 16 -9.62 8.06 1.84
N LEU A 17 -9.34 6.89 2.44
CA LEU A 17 -9.90 5.62 1.98
C LEU A 17 -11.44 5.63 2.08
N PHE A 18 -12.00 6.15 3.17
CA PHE A 18 -13.44 6.27 3.33
C PHE A 18 -14.06 7.20 2.28
N THR A 19 -13.43 8.33 1.97
CA THR A 19 -13.84 9.25 0.91
C THR A 19 -13.81 8.58 -0.46
N LEU A 20 -12.77 7.80 -0.78
CA LEU A 20 -12.74 6.99 -2.02
C LEU A 20 -13.91 6.00 -2.08
N MET A 21 -14.23 5.34 -0.97
CA MET A 21 -15.39 4.44 -0.89
C MET A 21 -16.73 5.16 -1.05
N MET A 22 -16.82 6.43 -0.64
CA MET A 22 -18.02 7.25 -0.84
C MET A 22 -18.20 7.66 -2.30
N PHE A 23 -17.11 7.90 -3.02
CA PHE A 23 -17.15 8.26 -4.44
C PHE A 23 -17.45 7.07 -5.36
N ASP A 24 -17.32 5.84 -4.85
CA ASP A 24 -17.82 4.65 -5.56
C ASP A 24 -19.35 4.66 -5.60
N SER A 25 -19.89 5.09 -6.75
CA SER A 25 -21.33 5.16 -6.98
C SER A 25 -21.97 3.77 -7.10
N PHE A 26 -21.19 2.74 -7.48
CA PHE A 26 -21.71 1.40 -7.70
C PHE A 26 -21.67 0.52 -6.44
N LYS A 27 -20.82 0.87 -5.46
CA LYS A 27 -20.69 0.21 -4.14
C LYS A 27 -20.62 -1.32 -4.25
N LEU A 28 -19.87 -1.80 -5.23
CA LEU A 28 -19.81 -3.23 -5.58
C LEU A 28 -18.99 -4.02 -4.55
N ILE A 29 -17.99 -3.39 -3.94
CA ILE A 29 -17.14 -4.02 -2.94
C ILE A 29 -17.77 -3.93 -1.56
N ARG A 30 -17.92 -5.10 -0.91
CA ARG A 30 -18.32 -5.19 0.50
C ARG A 30 -17.23 -4.59 1.39
N LEU A 31 -17.62 -3.80 2.39
CA LEU A 31 -16.69 -3.24 3.40
C LEU A 31 -15.77 -4.30 4.03
N LYS A 32 -16.27 -5.52 4.26
CA LYS A 32 -15.46 -6.65 4.76
C LYS A 32 -14.26 -6.97 3.86
N THR A 33 -14.41 -6.86 2.54
CA THR A 33 -13.31 -7.08 1.57
C THR A 33 -12.28 -5.97 1.68
N VAL A 34 -12.71 -4.71 1.80
CA VAL A 34 -11.80 -3.58 2.02
C VAL A 34 -11.01 -3.77 3.31
N LEU A 35 -11.67 -4.09 4.43
CA LEU A 35 -11.01 -4.32 5.71
C LEU A 35 -10.01 -5.48 5.64
N ARG A 36 -10.35 -6.60 4.99
CA ARG A 36 -9.40 -7.71 4.76
C ARG A 36 -8.20 -7.27 3.94
N THR A 37 -8.40 -6.38 2.98
CA THR A 37 -7.36 -5.87 2.09
C THR A 37 -6.43 -4.91 2.82
N ILE A 38 -6.96 -4.06 3.72
CA ILE A 38 -6.14 -3.25 4.65
C ILE A 38 -5.27 -4.17 5.52
N VAL A 39 -5.86 -5.22 6.10
CA VAL A 39 -5.08 -6.19 6.89
C VAL A 39 -4.00 -6.86 6.03
N GLY A 40 -4.32 -7.24 4.79
CA GLY A 40 -3.35 -7.75 3.83
C GLY A 40 -2.19 -6.78 3.56
N GLY A 41 -2.48 -5.50 3.35
CA GLY A 41 -1.46 -4.46 3.21
C GLY A 41 -0.58 -4.30 4.46
N GLY A 42 -1.17 -4.39 5.64
CA GLY A 42 -0.42 -4.39 6.90
C GLY A 42 0.49 -5.61 7.04
N ILE A 43 0.03 -6.80 6.64
CA ILE A 43 0.87 -8.01 6.59
C ILE A 43 2.03 -7.82 5.60
N VAL A 44 1.77 -7.23 4.43
CA VAL A 44 2.82 -6.90 3.46
C VAL A 44 3.88 -5.98 4.07
N ALA A 45 3.49 -4.94 4.82
CA ALA A 45 4.45 -4.09 5.53
C ALA A 45 5.32 -4.86 6.52
N LEU A 46 4.75 -5.78 7.28
CA LEU A 46 5.51 -6.64 8.21
C LEU A 46 6.49 -7.55 7.46
N VAL A 47 6.07 -8.12 6.33
CA VAL A 47 6.93 -8.95 5.47
C VAL A 47 8.08 -8.12 4.90
N CYS A 48 7.78 -6.94 4.34
CA CYS A 48 8.80 -6.02 3.83
C CYS A 48 9.78 -5.62 4.93
N PHE A 49 9.29 -5.32 6.14
CA PHE A 49 10.15 -4.98 7.27
C PHE A 49 11.13 -6.12 7.61
N ALA A 50 10.64 -7.36 7.74
CA ALA A 50 11.47 -8.52 8.02
C ALA A 50 12.48 -8.80 6.90
N LEU A 51 12.03 -8.74 5.64
CA LEU A 51 12.86 -8.99 4.47
C LEU A 51 13.94 -7.93 4.31
N ASN A 52 13.59 -6.65 4.39
CA ASN A 52 14.54 -5.55 4.27
C ASN A 52 15.60 -5.61 5.37
N ARG A 53 15.22 -5.95 6.61
CA ARG A 53 16.17 -6.11 7.71
C ARG A 53 17.16 -7.24 7.46
N TRP A 54 16.69 -8.37 6.91
CA TRP A 54 17.54 -9.50 6.55
C TRP A 54 18.47 -9.18 5.36
N LEU A 55 17.98 -8.48 4.35
CA LEU A 55 18.78 -8.10 3.18
C LEU A 55 19.90 -7.11 3.55
N ILE A 56 19.61 -6.11 4.38
CA ILE A 56 20.63 -5.17 4.88
C ILE A 56 21.75 -5.92 5.62
N SER A 57 21.39 -6.86 6.51
CA SER A 57 22.39 -7.61 7.28
C SER A 57 23.18 -8.61 6.43
N TYR A 58 22.58 -9.17 5.38
CA TYR A 58 23.25 -10.11 4.49
C TYR A 58 24.22 -9.43 3.53
N TYR A 59 23.79 -8.36 2.85
CA TYR A 59 24.60 -7.66 1.84
C TYR A 59 25.55 -6.60 2.44
N GLN A 60 25.44 -6.29 3.74
CA GLN A 60 26.29 -5.30 4.43
C GLN A 60 26.27 -3.92 3.75
N ILE A 61 25.16 -3.58 3.12
CA ILE A 61 24.96 -2.29 2.45
C ILE A 61 24.71 -1.22 3.51
N GLU A 62 25.24 -0.02 3.29
CA GLU A 62 24.96 1.13 4.15
C GLU A 62 23.43 1.37 4.27
N PHE A 63 22.94 1.50 5.50
CA PHE A 63 21.52 1.66 5.80
C PHE A 63 20.86 2.78 4.99
N VAL A 64 21.49 3.96 4.90
CA VAL A 64 20.93 5.12 4.19
C VAL A 64 20.77 4.83 2.69
N THR A 65 21.78 4.20 2.08
CA THR A 65 21.77 3.84 0.67
C THR A 65 20.71 2.78 0.38
N TYR A 66 20.63 1.74 1.22
CA TYR A 66 19.63 0.68 1.08
C TYR A 66 18.19 1.22 1.21
N SER A 67 17.93 2.00 2.27
CA SER A 67 16.58 2.53 2.55
C SER A 67 16.08 3.49 1.48
N ARG A 68 16.97 4.18 0.75
CA ARG A 68 16.59 5.14 -0.30
C ARG A 68 16.27 4.49 -1.64
N TYR A 69 16.95 3.40 -1.99
CA TYR A 69 16.90 2.86 -3.35
C TYR A 69 16.36 1.43 -3.43
N MET A 70 16.66 0.57 -2.46
CA MET A 70 16.29 -0.84 -2.51
C MET A 70 14.98 -1.13 -1.77
N ALA A 71 14.82 -0.57 -0.57
CA ALA A 71 13.62 -0.79 0.24
C ALA A 71 12.33 -0.39 -0.52
N PRO A 72 12.24 0.79 -1.17
CA PRO A 72 11.02 1.16 -1.89
C PRO A 72 10.67 0.19 -3.02
N VAL A 73 11.67 -0.25 -3.80
CA VAL A 73 11.45 -1.20 -4.91
C VAL A 73 10.90 -2.53 -4.39
N ILE A 74 11.46 -3.04 -3.29
CA ILE A 74 10.99 -4.29 -2.67
C ILE A 74 9.57 -4.13 -2.16
N GLU A 75 9.26 -3.00 -1.54
CA GLU A 75 7.93 -2.71 -1.00
C GLU A 75 6.87 -2.65 -2.09
N GLU A 76 7.14 -1.96 -3.19
CA GLU A 76 6.24 -1.90 -4.34
C GLU A 76 6.05 -3.28 -4.99
N LEU A 77 7.11 -4.08 -5.14
CA LEU A 77 7.01 -5.42 -5.72
C LEU A 77 6.16 -6.37 -4.87
N ILE A 78 6.32 -6.35 -3.54
CA ILE A 78 5.54 -7.24 -2.65
C ILE A 78 4.07 -6.78 -2.60
N LYS A 79 3.80 -5.46 -2.59
CA LYS A 79 2.44 -4.94 -2.71
C LYS A 79 1.81 -5.34 -4.05
N ALA A 80 2.55 -5.21 -5.15
CA ALA A 80 2.11 -5.65 -6.47
C ALA A 80 1.78 -7.14 -6.50
N ALA A 81 2.56 -8.00 -5.85
CA ALA A 81 2.27 -9.43 -5.73
C ALA A 81 0.92 -9.70 -5.06
N LEU A 82 0.57 -8.97 -3.99
CA LEU A 82 -0.74 -9.09 -3.35
C LEU A 82 -1.87 -8.66 -4.29
N ILE A 83 -1.70 -7.57 -5.03
CA ILE A 83 -2.69 -7.11 -6.02
C ILE A 83 -2.87 -8.11 -7.16
N ILE A 84 -1.78 -8.73 -7.66
CA ILE A 84 -1.86 -9.79 -8.66
C ILE A 84 -2.72 -10.95 -8.16
N VAL A 85 -2.55 -11.36 -6.89
CA VAL A 85 -3.38 -12.40 -6.26
C VAL A 85 -4.84 -11.96 -6.18
N LEU A 86 -5.12 -10.71 -5.82
CA LEU A 86 -6.50 -10.18 -5.75
C LEU A 86 -7.18 -10.12 -7.13
N ILE A 87 -6.44 -9.76 -8.19
CA ILE A 87 -6.95 -9.77 -9.57
C ILE A 87 -7.24 -11.20 -10.02
N ARG A 88 -6.30 -12.14 -9.78
CA ARG A 88 -6.43 -13.55 -10.19
C ARG A 88 -7.54 -14.29 -9.45
N SER A 89 -7.81 -13.92 -8.21
CA SER A 89 -8.90 -14.50 -7.40
C SER A 89 -10.28 -13.93 -7.73
N SER A 90 -10.40 -13.14 -8.81
CA SER A 90 -11.65 -12.50 -9.27
C SER A 90 -12.31 -11.62 -8.21
N ASN A 91 -11.54 -11.14 -7.23
CA ASN A 91 -12.04 -10.20 -6.22
C ASN A 91 -12.14 -8.76 -6.75
N ILE A 92 -11.53 -8.50 -7.92
CA ILE A 92 -11.55 -7.21 -8.61
C ILE A 92 -12.34 -7.39 -9.92
N GLY A 93 -13.61 -6.98 -9.91
CA GLY A 93 -14.49 -7.05 -11.07
C GLY A 93 -14.22 -5.94 -12.06
N PHE A 94 -14.09 -4.70 -11.56
CA PHE A 94 -13.95 -3.49 -12.36
C PHE A 94 -12.67 -2.71 -12.02
N MET A 95 -12.29 -1.76 -12.89
CA MET A 95 -11.16 -0.86 -12.64
C MET A 95 -11.34 -0.02 -11.38
N VAL A 96 -12.56 0.43 -11.09
CA VAL A 96 -12.88 1.19 -9.86
C VAL A 96 -12.62 0.32 -8.63
N ASP A 97 -13.01 -0.95 -8.66
CA ASP A 97 -12.72 -1.91 -7.60
C ASP A 97 -11.21 -2.08 -7.38
N ALA A 98 -10.47 -2.14 -8.49
CA ALA A 98 -9.01 -2.24 -8.47
C ALA A 98 -8.39 -1.03 -7.80
N ALA A 99 -8.88 0.18 -8.08
CA ALA A 99 -8.42 1.41 -7.44
C ALA A 99 -8.66 1.39 -5.92
N ILE A 100 -9.86 0.99 -5.48
CA ILE A 100 -10.23 0.95 -4.06
C ILE A 100 -9.41 -0.09 -3.31
N LEU A 101 -9.31 -1.31 -3.86
CA LEU A 101 -8.54 -2.39 -3.23
C LEU A 101 -7.02 -2.12 -3.29
N GLY A 102 -6.53 -1.54 -4.37
CA GLY A 102 -5.16 -1.04 -4.49
C GLY A 102 -4.83 0.00 -3.43
N PHE A 103 -5.68 1.01 -3.29
CA PHE A 103 -5.53 2.01 -2.24
C PHE A 103 -5.61 1.38 -0.84
N ALA A 104 -6.51 0.43 -0.62
CA ALA A 104 -6.65 -0.26 0.66
C ALA A 104 -5.38 -1.05 1.06
N VAL A 105 -4.70 -1.70 0.10
CA VAL A 105 -3.39 -2.33 0.36
C VAL A 105 -2.37 -1.28 0.78
N GLY A 106 -2.24 -0.19 0.01
CA GLY A 106 -1.30 0.88 0.33
C GLY A 106 -1.59 1.58 1.66
N ALA A 107 -2.87 1.77 1.98
CA ALA A 107 -3.32 2.32 3.26
C ALA A 107 -2.93 1.40 4.43
N GLY A 108 -3.20 0.10 4.31
CA GLY A 108 -2.79 -0.90 5.30
C GLY A 108 -1.28 -0.93 5.53
N PHE A 109 -0.52 -0.80 4.44
CA PHE A 109 0.94 -0.71 4.49
C PHE A 109 1.40 0.52 5.26
N ALA A 110 0.90 1.71 4.88
CA ALA A 110 1.26 2.99 5.49
C ALA A 110 0.90 3.06 6.99
N ILE A 111 -0.19 2.41 7.42
CA ILE A 111 -0.57 2.32 8.83
C ILE A 111 0.54 1.65 9.64
N ILE A 112 1.01 0.48 9.21
CA ILE A 112 2.07 -0.26 9.91
C ILE A 112 3.40 0.49 9.84
N GLU A 113 3.74 1.06 8.68
CA GLU A 113 4.95 1.85 8.51
C GLU A 113 4.99 3.05 9.47
N ASN A 114 3.89 3.80 9.56
CA ASN A 114 3.82 4.96 10.45
C ASN A 114 3.86 4.57 11.94
N ILE A 115 3.27 3.43 12.32
CA ILE A 115 3.41 2.91 13.70
C ILE A 115 4.87 2.59 14.02
N TYR A 116 5.59 1.94 13.09
CA TYR A 116 7.01 1.65 13.27
C TYR A 116 7.84 2.93 13.45
N HIS A 117 7.63 3.93 12.60
CA HIS A 117 8.30 5.23 12.75
C HIS A 117 7.96 5.92 14.06
N LEU A 118 6.73 5.79 14.55
CA LEU A 118 6.30 6.42 15.81
C LEU A 118 7.01 5.83 17.02
N GLN A 119 7.27 4.53 17.00
CA GLN A 119 8.04 3.85 18.03
C GLN A 119 9.53 4.19 17.95
N ALA A 120 10.07 4.30 16.73
CA ALA A 120 11.50 4.57 16.52
C ALA A 120 11.90 6.04 16.75
N ARG A 121 10.99 7.01 16.58
CA ARG A 121 11.26 8.45 16.72
C ARG A 121 10.17 9.16 17.52
N THR A 122 10.31 9.16 18.84
CA THR A 122 9.32 9.73 19.77
C THR A 122 9.43 11.26 19.92
N ASP A 123 10.56 11.83 19.51
CA ASP A 123 10.99 13.23 19.62
C ASP A 123 10.39 14.16 18.55
N LEU A 124 9.79 13.62 17.49
CA LEU A 124 9.27 14.42 16.38
C LEU A 124 8.03 15.26 16.76
N ASN A 125 8.00 16.50 16.23
CA ASN A 125 6.89 17.45 16.36
C ASN A 125 5.61 16.92 15.70
N LEU A 126 4.46 17.30 16.23
CA LEU A 126 3.11 16.90 15.79
C LEU A 126 2.87 17.16 14.30
N PHE A 127 3.42 18.25 13.75
CA PHE A 127 3.29 18.59 12.34
C PHE A 127 3.91 17.54 11.40
N ILE A 128 5.06 16.95 11.79
CA ILE A 128 5.70 15.88 11.01
C ILE A 128 4.80 14.63 10.99
N TRP A 129 4.08 14.35 12.07
CA TRP A 129 3.12 13.25 12.13
C TRP A 129 1.90 13.46 11.25
N ILE A 130 1.42 14.69 11.11
CA ILE A 130 0.36 15.03 10.14
C ILE A 130 0.85 14.79 8.71
N LEU A 131 2.02 15.35 8.37
CA LEU A 131 2.60 15.21 7.03
C LEU A 131 2.90 13.76 6.67
N ARG A 132 3.40 12.96 7.62
CA ARG A 132 3.61 11.53 7.41
C ARG A 132 2.29 10.78 7.28
N GLY A 133 1.36 11.00 8.21
CA GLY A 133 0.07 10.34 8.23
C GLY A 133 -0.70 10.52 6.93
N LEU A 134 -0.69 11.73 6.36
CA LEU A 134 -1.31 11.98 5.06
C LEU A 134 -0.39 11.59 3.89
N GLY A 135 0.85 12.06 3.90
CA GLY A 135 1.76 11.95 2.76
C GLY A 135 2.16 10.52 2.41
N THR A 136 2.58 9.72 3.40
CA THR A 136 2.99 8.32 3.11
C THR A 136 1.79 7.46 2.75
N ALA A 137 0.64 7.73 3.35
CA ALA A 137 -0.59 7.03 3.04
C ALA A 137 -1.12 7.32 1.64
N VAL A 138 -1.10 8.59 1.22
CA VAL A 138 -1.45 8.97 -0.15
C VAL A 138 -0.44 8.37 -1.12
N MET A 139 0.86 8.41 -0.81
CA MET A 139 1.89 7.84 -1.68
C MET A 139 1.71 6.32 -1.85
N HIS A 140 1.70 5.53 -0.77
CA HIS A 140 1.54 4.08 -0.86
C HIS A 140 0.17 3.69 -1.43
N GLY A 141 -0.89 4.40 -1.04
CA GLY A 141 -2.24 4.16 -1.54
C GLY A 141 -2.36 4.43 -3.04
N ALA A 142 -1.86 5.58 -3.51
CA ALA A 142 -1.96 5.98 -4.92
C ALA A 142 -1.10 5.12 -5.84
N THR A 143 0.16 4.84 -5.49
CA THR A 143 1.05 3.97 -6.28
C THR A 143 0.43 2.58 -6.47
N THR A 144 -0.05 1.99 -5.37
CA THR A 144 -0.68 0.67 -5.40
C THR A 144 -2.02 0.67 -6.16
N ALA A 145 -2.80 1.76 -6.05
CA ALA A 145 -4.04 1.93 -6.83
C ALA A 145 -3.76 2.07 -8.34
N ILE A 146 -2.75 2.86 -8.72
CA ILE A 146 -2.33 3.02 -10.13
C ILE A 146 -1.91 1.68 -10.70
N PHE A 147 -1.05 0.94 -9.98
CA PHE A 147 -0.65 -0.41 -10.35
C PHE A 147 -1.87 -1.31 -10.58
N ALA A 148 -2.82 -1.32 -9.64
CA ALA A 148 -4.01 -2.16 -9.70
C ALA A 148 -4.91 -1.81 -10.89
N VAL A 149 -5.16 -0.52 -11.14
CA VAL A 149 -6.01 -0.04 -12.24
C VAL A 149 -5.41 -0.39 -13.59
N ILE A 150 -4.14 -0.07 -13.81
CA ILE A 150 -3.45 -0.35 -15.09
C ILE A 150 -3.40 -1.85 -15.32
N SER A 151 -3.02 -2.63 -14.30
CA SER A 151 -2.95 -4.08 -14.41
C SER A 151 -4.30 -4.70 -14.72
N LYS A 152 -5.36 -4.27 -14.03
CA LYS A 152 -6.73 -4.74 -14.28
C LYS A 152 -7.20 -4.38 -15.69
N TYR A 153 -6.94 -3.15 -16.14
CA TYR A 153 -7.28 -2.71 -17.48
C TYR A 153 -6.60 -3.54 -18.58
N VAL A 154 -5.30 -3.85 -18.42
CA VAL A 154 -4.55 -4.67 -19.39
C VAL A 154 -5.05 -6.11 -19.34
N VAL A 155 -5.18 -6.69 -18.16
CA VAL A 155 -5.62 -8.09 -17.98
C VAL A 155 -7.01 -8.32 -18.58
N ASP A 156 -7.96 -7.38 -18.42
CA ASP A 156 -9.32 -7.52 -18.96
C ASP A 156 -9.37 -7.52 -20.49
N ARG A 157 -8.32 -7.06 -21.18
CA ARG A 157 -8.21 -7.11 -22.65
C ARG A 157 -7.75 -8.47 -23.17
N TYR A 158 -7.26 -9.35 -22.32
CA TYR A 158 -6.71 -10.64 -22.73
C TYR A 158 -7.40 -11.78 -21.99
N THR A 159 -7.60 -12.91 -22.68
CA THR A 159 -8.19 -14.11 -22.06
C THR A 159 -7.20 -14.85 -21.14
N SER A 160 -5.95 -14.39 -21.02
CA SER A 160 -4.88 -15.06 -20.27
C SER A 160 -4.36 -14.21 -19.11
N LEU A 161 -3.99 -14.87 -18.00
CA LEU A 161 -3.49 -14.23 -16.77
C LEU A 161 -1.95 -14.23 -16.68
N ASN A 162 -1.29 -13.88 -17.78
CA ASN A 162 0.16 -13.92 -17.86
C ASN A 162 0.81 -12.79 -17.04
N LEU A 163 1.95 -13.06 -16.38
CA LEU A 163 2.62 -12.10 -15.49
C LEU A 163 3.14 -10.86 -16.24
N ILE A 164 3.39 -10.99 -17.55
CA ILE A 164 3.88 -9.88 -18.37
C ILE A 164 2.89 -8.70 -18.43
N PHE A 165 1.59 -8.94 -18.22
CA PHE A 165 0.56 -7.91 -18.27
C PHE A 165 0.57 -6.97 -17.07
N PHE A 166 1.31 -7.29 -16.02
CA PHE A 166 1.48 -6.44 -14.83
C PHE A 166 2.68 -5.49 -14.95
N VAL A 167 3.59 -5.74 -15.91
CA VAL A 167 4.79 -4.91 -16.12
C VAL A 167 4.46 -3.44 -16.39
N PRO A 168 3.47 -3.08 -17.23
CA PRO A 168 3.12 -1.68 -17.46
C PRO A 168 2.66 -0.97 -16.18
N GLY A 169 1.92 -1.68 -15.31
CA GLY A 169 1.51 -1.14 -14.02
C GLY A 169 2.70 -0.83 -13.13
N LEU A 170 3.68 -1.74 -13.07
CA LEU A 170 4.89 -1.59 -12.25
C LEU A 170 5.80 -0.46 -12.72
N LEU A 171 5.80 -0.12 -14.02
CA LEU A 171 6.62 0.95 -14.56
C LEU A 171 6.04 2.35 -14.30
N VAL A 172 4.73 2.45 -14.09
CA VAL A 172 4.02 3.73 -13.91
C VAL A 172 3.79 4.06 -12.44
N ALA A 173 3.61 3.04 -11.61
CA ALA A 173 3.48 3.17 -10.15
C ALA A 173 4.81 3.52 -9.49
#